data_AF-A0A2E1LAV6-F1
#
_entry.id   AF-A0A2E1LAV6-F1
#
_cell.length_a   1.000
_cell.length_b   1.000
_cell.length_c   1.000
_cell.angle_alpha   90.00
_cell.angle_beta   90.00
_cell.angle_gamma   90.00
#
_symmetry.space_group_name_H-M   'P 1'
#
loop_
_entity.id
_entity.type
_entity.pdbx_description
1 polymer ?
#
loop_
_entity_poly.entity_id
_entity_poly.type
_entity_poly.pdbx_seq_one_letter_code
_entity_poly.pdbx_strand_id
1 'polypeptide(L)'
;MTNSTTIVPLDFKKNRDESLFEYFERIDEYFKYENSANVVGRKKPVFPEMNGDWNTFWAQSKAWEHDFFMKRMQAFKHGLNAITLVHPALDSINVKYQGCGDDGDIEDIEFYDKKGNVINISSDDFIYKHVSRVAWWITQDVAPGFHNNEGGQGEIDIKKDHEDLGQWKCTCDHENNTIVVESVEVEMF
;
A
#
# COMPACT_ATOMS: atom_id res chain seq x y z
N MET A 1 25.31 15.85 20.73
CA MET A 1 24.64 14.55 20.60
C MET A 1 24.59 14.23 19.12
N THR A 2 25.31 13.22 18.68
CA THR A 2 25.32 12.78 17.28
C THR A 2 23.96 12.15 16.98
N ASN A 3 23.14 12.82 16.16
CA ASN A 3 21.97 12.20 15.55
C ASN A 3 22.48 11.11 14.61
N SER A 4 22.63 9.88 15.13
CA SER A 4 22.84 8.72 14.29
C SER A 4 21.52 8.50 13.56
N THR A 5 21.47 8.95 12.31
CA THR A 5 20.41 8.54 11.38
C THR A 5 20.60 7.05 11.15
N THR A 6 19.87 6.22 11.89
CA THR A 6 19.84 4.79 11.63
C THR A 6 19.21 4.61 10.25
N ILE A 7 20.04 4.36 9.24
CA ILE A 7 19.58 4.04 7.89
C ILE A 7 18.92 2.67 7.97
N VAL A 8 17.59 2.63 7.86
CA VAL A 8 16.83 1.39 7.79
C VAL A 8 16.83 0.93 6.33
N PRO A 9 17.52 -0.16 5.97
CA PRO A 9 17.58 -0.61 4.58
C PRO A 9 16.21 -1.14 4.14
N LEU A 10 15.53 -0.44 3.25
CA LEU A 10 14.19 -0.80 2.77
C LEU A 10 14.17 -2.04 1.88
N ASP A 11 15.32 -2.49 1.39
CA ASP A 11 15.41 -3.67 0.52
C ASP A 11 15.41 -4.97 1.32
N PHE A 12 14.56 -5.91 0.90
CA PHE A 12 14.66 -7.30 1.33
C PHE A 12 15.85 -7.97 0.64
N LYS A 13 16.72 -8.61 1.44
CA LYS A 13 17.82 -9.43 0.93
C LYS A 13 17.55 -10.87 1.33
N LYS A 14 17.29 -11.73 0.33
CA LYS A 14 17.03 -13.18 0.50
C LYS A 14 18.11 -13.94 1.29
N ASN A 15 19.31 -13.35 1.44
CA ASN A 15 20.47 -13.93 2.15
C ASN A 15 20.85 -13.17 3.44
N ARG A 16 19.96 -12.35 4.00
CA ARG A 16 20.06 -11.90 5.40
C ARG A 16 19.29 -12.88 6.28
N ASP A 17 19.67 -12.98 7.55
CA ASP A 17 18.96 -13.75 8.58
C ASP A 17 17.59 -13.13 8.95
N GLU A 18 16.85 -12.60 7.96
CA GLU A 18 15.56 -11.94 8.11
C GLU A 18 14.52 -12.69 7.27
N SER A 19 13.49 -13.20 7.93
CA SER A 19 12.32 -13.80 7.28
C SER A 19 11.47 -12.73 6.59
N LEU A 20 10.66 -13.13 5.61
CA LEU A 20 9.76 -12.18 4.92
C LEU A 20 8.72 -11.58 5.88
N PHE A 21 8.36 -12.30 6.94
CA PHE A 21 7.51 -11.80 8.02
C PHE A 21 8.18 -10.67 8.81
N GLU A 22 9.40 -10.88 9.29
CA GLU A 22 10.18 -9.86 10.02
C GLU A 22 10.43 -8.62 9.14
N TYR A 23 10.65 -8.83 7.84
CA TYR A 23 10.76 -7.74 6.88
C TYR A 23 9.49 -6.90 6.76
N PHE A 24 8.31 -7.53 6.68
CA PHE A 24 7.04 -6.80 6.64
C PHE A 24 6.77 -6.05 7.94
N GLU A 25 7.07 -6.62 9.10
CA GLU A 25 6.96 -5.91 10.37
C GLU A 25 7.88 -4.68 10.40
N ARG A 26 9.13 -4.83 9.96
CA ARG A 26 10.09 -3.72 9.90
C ARG A 26 9.68 -2.63 8.92
N ILE A 27 9.11 -2.99 7.77
CA ILE A 27 8.56 -2.02 6.81
C ILE A 27 7.37 -1.28 7.44
N ASP A 28 6.43 -2.01 8.02
CA ASP A 28 5.26 -1.42 8.68
C ASP A 28 5.71 -0.46 9.79
N GLU A 29 6.70 -0.83 10.58
CA GLU A 29 7.28 0.02 11.63
C GLU A 29 8.01 1.25 11.06
N TYR A 30 8.81 1.08 10.01
CA TYR A 30 9.48 2.19 9.34
C TYR A 30 8.48 3.23 8.86
N PHE A 31 7.45 2.79 8.13
CA PHE A 31 6.42 3.69 7.62
C PHE A 31 5.53 4.23 8.74
N LYS A 32 5.22 3.47 9.80
CA LYS A 32 4.56 4.03 11.01
C LYS A 32 5.41 5.12 11.66
N TYR A 33 6.72 4.93 11.78
CA TYR A 33 7.64 5.90 12.39
C TYR A 33 7.76 7.17 11.53
N GLU A 34 8.00 7.02 10.23
CA GLU A 34 7.93 8.08 9.22
C GLU A 34 6.61 8.84 9.20
N ASN A 35 5.51 8.17 9.57
CA ASN A 35 4.18 8.77 9.69
C ASN A 35 3.94 9.43 11.05
N SER A 36 4.66 9.04 12.10
CA SER A 36 4.57 9.59 13.47
C SER A 36 5.51 10.76 13.71
N ALA A 37 6.64 10.80 13.00
CA ALA A 37 7.53 11.94 12.93
C ALA A 37 6.95 12.96 11.93
N ASN A 38 7.37 14.23 12.03
CA ASN A 38 6.94 15.33 11.16
C ASN A 38 7.33 15.17 9.65
N VAL A 39 7.35 13.96 9.11
CA VAL A 39 8.02 13.54 7.86
C VAL A 39 7.03 13.27 6.73
N VAL A 40 5.72 13.41 6.96
CA VAL A 40 4.69 13.41 5.88
C VAL A 40 4.72 14.75 5.10
N GLY A 41 5.70 15.63 5.32
CA GLY A 41 5.71 17.01 4.78
C GLY A 41 4.63 17.92 5.40
N ARG A 42 3.62 17.34 6.05
CA ARG A 42 2.53 18.00 6.76
C ARG A 42 2.34 17.37 8.15
N LYS A 43 2.08 18.19 9.16
CA LYS A 43 1.67 17.71 10.49
C LYS A 43 0.26 17.17 10.42
N LYS A 44 -0.05 16.14 11.21
CA LYS A 44 -1.44 15.71 11.42
C LYS A 44 -2.27 16.93 11.85
N PRO A 45 -3.38 17.24 11.16
CA PRO A 45 -4.22 18.37 11.53
C PRO A 45 -4.75 18.19 12.94
N VAL A 46 -4.78 19.27 13.70
CA VAL A 46 -5.35 19.31 15.04
C VAL A 46 -6.75 19.86 14.92
N PHE A 47 -7.72 19.21 15.59
CA PHE A 47 -9.09 19.70 15.64
C PHE A 47 -9.11 21.17 16.07
N PRO A 48 -9.76 22.06 15.30
CA PRO A 48 -9.91 23.44 15.71
C PRO A 48 -10.78 23.54 16.97
N GLU A 49 -10.61 24.61 17.73
CA GLU A 49 -11.61 24.98 18.73
C GLU A 49 -12.97 25.26 18.08
N MET A 50 -14.05 25.34 18.86
CA MET A 50 -15.44 25.35 18.39
C MET A 50 -15.75 26.39 17.29
N ASN A 51 -15.07 27.55 17.29
CA ASN A 51 -15.19 28.62 16.28
C ASN A 51 -13.98 28.73 15.34
N GLY A 52 -13.14 27.70 15.28
CA GLY A 52 -11.92 27.68 14.47
C GLY A 52 -12.20 27.48 12.98
N ASP A 53 -11.13 27.56 12.18
CA ASP A 53 -11.20 27.42 10.73
C ASP A 53 -11.33 25.95 10.31
N TRP A 54 -12.56 25.45 10.35
CA TRP A 54 -12.93 24.09 9.94
C TRP A 54 -12.62 23.81 8.46
N ASN A 55 -12.71 24.82 7.58
CA ASN A 55 -12.42 24.64 6.16
C ASN A 55 -10.94 24.33 5.94
N THR A 56 -10.05 25.07 6.61
CA THR A 56 -8.60 24.79 6.59
C THR A 56 -8.29 23.43 7.22
N PHE A 57 -8.94 23.07 8.33
CA PHE A 57 -8.78 21.75 8.94
C PHE A 57 -9.15 20.60 8.00
N TRP A 58 -10.29 20.69 7.31
CA TRP A 58 -10.71 19.65 6.36
C TRP A 58 -9.77 19.56 5.15
N ALA A 59 -9.32 20.69 4.61
CA ALA A 59 -8.34 20.70 3.52
C ALA A 59 -7.00 20.07 3.94
N GLN A 60 -6.52 20.38 5.14
CA GLN A 60 -5.30 19.78 5.69
C GLN A 60 -5.47 18.29 5.99
N SER A 61 -6.66 17.86 6.45
CA SER A 61 -6.98 16.45 6.73
C SER A 61 -6.93 15.61 5.46
N LYS A 62 -7.61 16.05 4.40
CA LYS A 62 -7.57 15.36 3.10
C LYS A 62 -6.14 15.27 2.54
N ALA A 63 -5.38 16.35 2.66
CA ALA A 63 -4.00 16.39 2.19
C ALA A 63 -3.09 15.44 2.99
N TRP A 64 -3.27 15.38 4.32
CA TRP A 64 -2.54 14.46 5.19
C TRP A 64 -2.91 12.99 4.96
N GLU A 65 -4.21 12.70 4.77
CA GLU A 65 -4.71 11.36 4.43
C GLU A 65 -4.13 10.86 3.10
N HIS A 66 -4.09 11.73 2.08
CA HIS A 66 -3.48 11.39 0.79
C HIS A 66 -1.98 11.07 0.92
N ASP A 67 -1.20 11.94 1.59
CA ASP A 67 0.24 11.71 1.77
C ASP A 67 0.49 10.40 2.56
N PHE A 68 -0.37 10.12 3.56
CA PHE A 68 -0.32 8.90 4.35
C PHE A 68 -0.63 7.65 3.51
N PHE A 69 -1.65 7.72 2.66
CA PHE A 69 -1.97 6.67 1.68
C PHE A 69 -0.78 6.41 0.74
N MET A 70 -0.16 7.45 0.18
CA MET A 70 0.98 7.31 -0.73
C MET A 70 2.18 6.61 -0.06
N LYS A 71 2.46 6.91 1.21
CA LYS A 71 3.51 6.22 1.98
C LYS A 71 3.19 4.74 2.22
N ARG A 72 1.92 4.39 2.49
CA ARG A 72 1.50 2.98 2.56
C ARG A 72 1.67 2.26 1.22
N MET A 73 1.39 2.93 0.11
CA MET A 73 1.60 2.37 -1.23
C MET A 73 3.09 2.16 -1.55
N GLN A 74 3.97 3.04 -1.08
CA GLN A 74 5.42 2.83 -1.17
C GLN A 74 5.85 1.60 -0.34
N ALA A 75 5.37 1.48 0.91
CA ALA A 75 5.62 0.32 1.76
C ALA A 75 5.20 -0.99 1.08
N PHE A 76 4.02 -0.97 0.46
CA PHE A 76 3.48 -2.11 -0.27
C PHE A 76 4.32 -2.44 -1.52
N LYS A 77 4.81 -1.45 -2.27
CA LYS A 77 5.74 -1.67 -3.40
C LYS A 77 7.00 -2.41 -2.96
N HIS A 78 7.59 -2.03 -1.82
CA HIS A 78 8.71 -2.77 -1.24
C HIS A 78 8.32 -4.20 -0.83
N GLY A 79 7.13 -4.36 -0.22
CA GLY A 79 6.57 -5.68 0.11
C GLY A 79 6.42 -6.58 -1.12
N LEU A 80 5.83 -6.07 -2.20
CA LEU A 80 5.69 -6.79 -3.48
C LEU A 80 7.05 -7.20 -4.06
N ASN A 81 8.04 -6.30 -4.05
CA ASN A 81 9.39 -6.65 -4.51
C ASN A 81 9.99 -7.79 -3.68
N ALA A 82 9.83 -7.77 -2.35
CA ALA A 82 10.29 -8.84 -1.49
C ALA A 82 9.56 -10.18 -1.73
N ILE A 83 8.23 -10.13 -1.94
CA ILE A 83 7.44 -11.30 -2.33
C ILE A 83 8.01 -11.91 -3.60
N THR A 84 8.38 -11.12 -4.60
CA THR A 84 8.93 -11.66 -5.87
C THR A 84 10.27 -12.36 -5.71
N LEU A 85 11.04 -12.07 -4.66
CA LEU A 85 12.27 -12.80 -4.38
C LEU A 85 12.00 -14.22 -3.82
N VAL A 86 10.84 -14.41 -3.18
CA VAL A 86 10.39 -15.71 -2.63
C VAL A 86 9.51 -16.46 -3.64
N HIS A 87 8.65 -15.74 -4.36
CA HIS A 87 7.79 -16.22 -5.45
C HIS A 87 8.19 -15.55 -6.78
N PRO A 88 9.28 -15.99 -7.43
CA PRO A 88 9.79 -15.36 -8.66
C PRO A 88 8.86 -15.48 -9.85
N ALA A 89 7.92 -16.44 -9.82
CA ALA A 89 6.91 -16.59 -10.85
C ALA A 89 5.77 -15.58 -10.73
N LEU A 90 5.57 -14.94 -9.56
CA LEU A 90 4.48 -14.00 -9.33
C LEU A 90 4.59 -12.80 -10.27
N ASP A 91 3.51 -12.50 -10.97
CA ASP A 91 3.47 -11.45 -11.99
C ASP A 91 2.29 -10.50 -11.83
N SER A 92 1.15 -11.02 -11.41
CA SER A 92 -0.04 -10.23 -11.12
C SER A 92 -0.82 -10.76 -9.93
N ILE A 93 -1.61 -9.88 -9.35
CA ILE A 93 -2.54 -10.14 -8.26
C ILE A 93 -3.87 -9.48 -8.66
N ASN A 94 -4.96 -10.24 -8.56
CA ASN A 94 -6.31 -9.70 -8.67
C ASN A 94 -6.95 -9.79 -7.28
N VAL A 95 -7.58 -8.69 -6.85
CA VAL A 95 -8.28 -8.62 -5.58
C VAL A 95 -9.72 -8.26 -5.83
N LYS A 96 -10.64 -9.08 -5.33
CA LYS A 96 -12.08 -8.82 -5.39
C LYS A 96 -12.55 -8.29 -4.05
N TYR A 97 -13.38 -7.26 -4.08
CA TYR A 97 -13.95 -6.67 -2.89
C TYR A 97 -15.44 -6.43 -3.06
N GLN A 98 -16.16 -6.48 -1.94
CA GLN A 98 -17.55 -6.04 -1.85
C GLN A 98 -17.84 -5.45 -0.48
N GLY A 99 -18.92 -4.69 -0.41
CA GLY A 99 -19.48 -4.24 0.85
C GLY A 99 -20.73 -3.41 0.68
N CYS A 100 -21.35 -3.10 1.80
CA CYS A 100 -22.53 -2.27 1.88
C CYS A 100 -22.33 -1.19 2.94
N GLY A 101 -22.70 0.04 2.64
CA GLY A 101 -22.42 1.13 3.55
C GLY A 101 -20.92 1.45 3.62
N ASP A 102 -20.46 1.78 4.82
CA ASP A 102 -19.03 1.94 5.13
C ASP A 102 -18.38 0.58 5.52
N ASP A 103 -19.16 -0.50 5.51
CA ASP A 103 -18.72 -1.86 5.83
C ASP A 103 -18.41 -2.63 4.53
N GLY A 104 -17.29 -3.33 4.51
CA GLY A 104 -16.89 -4.16 3.38
C GLY A 104 -15.79 -5.14 3.75
N ASP A 105 -15.45 -5.99 2.79
CA ASP A 105 -14.38 -6.96 2.95
C ASP A 105 -13.68 -7.24 1.61
N ILE A 106 -12.48 -7.80 1.72
CA ILE A 106 -11.79 -8.43 0.60
C ILE A 106 -12.37 -9.83 0.46
N GLU A 107 -13.08 -10.09 -0.63
CA GLU A 107 -13.70 -11.39 -0.89
C GLU A 107 -12.65 -12.45 -1.20
N ASP A 108 -11.74 -12.12 -2.11
CA ASP A 108 -10.81 -13.07 -2.69
C ASP A 108 -9.56 -12.38 -3.21
N ILE A 109 -8.46 -13.11 -3.19
CA ILE A 109 -7.18 -12.69 -3.77
C ILE A 109 -6.62 -13.83 -4.60
N GLU A 110 -6.49 -13.60 -5.89
CA GLU A 110 -5.90 -14.54 -6.82
C GLU A 110 -4.52 -14.05 -7.26
N PHE A 111 -3.53 -14.94 -7.21
CA PHE A 111 -2.15 -14.67 -7.61
C PHE A 111 -1.87 -15.38 -8.91
N TYR A 112 -1.23 -14.71 -9.87
CA TYR A 112 -0.94 -15.31 -11.17
C TYR A 112 0.53 -15.21 -11.55
N ASP A 113 0.95 -16.20 -12.34
CA ASP A 113 2.19 -16.12 -13.09
C ASP A 113 2.04 -15.28 -14.37
N LYS A 114 3.16 -15.02 -15.03
CA LYS A 114 3.20 -14.25 -16.28
C LYS A 114 2.37 -14.84 -17.43
N LYS A 115 2.03 -16.14 -17.36
CA LYS A 115 1.20 -16.81 -18.36
C LYS A 115 -0.29 -16.79 -17.99
N GLY A 116 -0.65 -16.20 -16.85
CA GLY A 116 -2.00 -16.17 -16.31
C GLY A 116 -2.40 -17.44 -15.57
N ASN A 117 -1.46 -18.31 -15.20
CA ASN A 117 -1.77 -19.48 -14.37
C ASN A 117 -1.85 -19.07 -12.90
N VAL A 118 -2.81 -19.64 -12.18
CA VAL A 118 -2.97 -19.42 -10.74
C VAL A 118 -1.77 -19.98 -9.97
N ILE A 119 -1.20 -19.15 -9.10
CA ILE A 119 -0.22 -19.52 -8.09
C ILE A 119 -1.00 -19.70 -6.78
N ASN A 120 -1.03 -20.92 -6.27
CA ASN A 120 -1.71 -21.20 -5.01
C ASN A 120 -0.92 -20.65 -3.82
N ILE A 121 -1.40 -19.53 -3.28
CA ILE A 121 -0.98 -18.97 -1.98
C ILE A 121 -2.18 -19.11 -1.04
N SER A 122 -2.00 -19.76 0.10
CA SER A 122 -3.09 -20.00 1.05
C SER A 122 -3.56 -18.69 1.69
N SER A 123 -4.86 -18.57 2.00
CA SER A 123 -5.40 -17.45 2.78
C SER A 123 -4.80 -17.32 4.18
N ASP A 124 -4.22 -18.40 4.71
CA ASP A 124 -3.49 -18.38 5.97
C ASP A 124 -2.04 -17.89 5.84
N ASP A 125 -1.52 -17.83 4.62
CA ASP A 125 -0.18 -17.34 4.33
C ASP A 125 -0.07 -15.84 4.64
N PHE A 126 1.09 -15.44 5.17
CA PHE A 126 1.32 -14.04 5.53
C PHE A 126 1.38 -13.13 4.30
N ILE A 127 1.72 -13.65 3.11
CA ILE A 127 1.66 -12.91 1.83
C ILE A 127 0.21 -12.54 1.53
N TYR A 128 -0.69 -13.51 1.62
CA TYR A 128 -2.12 -13.29 1.42
C TYR A 128 -2.65 -12.24 2.40
N LYS A 129 -2.34 -12.41 3.69
CA LYS A 129 -2.76 -11.48 4.75
C LYS A 129 -2.21 -10.06 4.56
N HIS A 130 -0.96 -9.93 4.10
CA HIS A 130 -0.35 -8.63 3.80
C HIS A 130 -1.06 -7.94 2.62
N VAL A 131 -1.28 -8.67 1.52
CA VAL A 131 -1.99 -8.15 0.34
C VAL A 131 -3.43 -7.78 0.67
N SER A 132 -4.15 -8.62 1.42
CA SER A 132 -5.51 -8.35 1.90
C SER A 132 -5.60 -7.06 2.71
N ARG A 133 -4.69 -6.87 3.67
CA ARG A 133 -4.66 -5.66 4.49
C ARG A 133 -4.40 -4.39 3.67
N VAL A 134 -3.52 -4.45 2.67
CA VAL A 134 -3.25 -3.29 1.83
C VAL A 134 -4.38 -3.04 0.84
N ALA A 135 -4.94 -4.09 0.24
CA ALA A 135 -6.08 -3.97 -0.66
C ALA A 135 -7.27 -3.30 0.03
N TRP A 136 -7.52 -3.63 1.31
CA TRP A 136 -8.52 -2.94 2.11
C TRP A 136 -8.28 -1.44 2.26
N TRP A 137 -7.02 -0.98 2.31
CA TRP A 137 -6.75 0.46 2.31
C TRP A 137 -7.04 1.09 0.95
N ILE A 138 -6.72 0.39 -0.14
CA ILE A 138 -7.00 0.86 -1.50
C ILE A 138 -8.51 0.99 -1.73
N THR A 139 -9.32 0.06 -1.21
CA THR A 139 -10.79 0.15 -1.34
C THR A 139 -11.37 1.34 -0.60
N GLN A 140 -10.80 1.72 0.53
CA GLN A 140 -11.26 2.85 1.34
C GLN A 140 -10.83 4.21 0.79
N ASP A 141 -9.64 4.30 0.20
CA ASP A 141 -9.03 5.58 -0.21
C ASP A 141 -9.15 5.88 -1.72
N VAL A 142 -9.34 4.86 -2.57
CA VAL A 142 -9.27 5.01 -4.04
C VAL A 142 -10.43 4.36 -4.77
N ALA A 143 -10.90 3.20 -4.31
CA ALA A 143 -11.95 2.48 -5.02
C ALA A 143 -13.34 3.09 -4.74
N PRO A 144 -14.22 3.15 -5.75
CA PRO A 144 -15.54 3.74 -5.58
C PRO A 144 -16.46 2.88 -4.70
N GLY A 145 -17.31 3.55 -3.91
CA GLY A 145 -18.46 2.95 -3.23
C GLY A 145 -18.41 2.95 -1.69
N PHE A 146 -17.22 3.00 -1.07
CA PHE A 146 -17.13 3.06 0.40
C PHE A 146 -17.20 4.48 0.98
N HIS A 147 -17.42 5.48 0.14
CA HIS A 147 -17.65 6.85 0.59
C HIS A 147 -19.15 7.11 0.72
N ASN A 148 -19.58 7.60 1.89
CA ASN A 148 -20.96 8.00 2.19
C ASN A 148 -21.97 6.86 2.31
N ASN A 149 -21.56 5.71 2.82
CA ASN A 149 -22.45 4.61 3.13
C ASN A 149 -23.22 4.05 1.90
N GLU A 150 -22.62 4.10 0.72
CA GLU A 150 -23.21 3.57 -0.51
C GLU A 150 -22.92 2.06 -0.69
N GLY A 151 -21.81 1.58 -0.14
CA GLY A 151 -21.28 0.26 -0.48
C GLY A 151 -20.58 0.25 -1.84
N GLY A 152 -19.63 -0.65 -2.00
CA GLY A 152 -18.84 -0.77 -3.23
C GLY A 152 -18.53 -2.22 -3.54
N GLN A 153 -18.45 -2.54 -4.82
CA GLN A 153 -17.94 -3.84 -5.29
C GLN A 153 -17.07 -3.61 -6.51
N GLY A 154 -16.05 -4.44 -6.68
CA GLY A 154 -15.18 -4.36 -7.85
C GLY A 154 -13.91 -5.16 -7.70
N GLU A 155 -12.96 -4.85 -8.58
CA GLU A 155 -11.67 -5.52 -8.66
C GLU A 155 -10.51 -4.52 -8.61
N ILE A 156 -9.43 -4.93 -7.95
CA ILE A 156 -8.13 -4.25 -7.94
C ILE A 156 -7.13 -5.17 -8.65
N ASP A 157 -6.60 -4.70 -9.75
CA ASP A 157 -5.56 -5.35 -10.52
C ASP A 157 -4.19 -4.76 -10.18
N ILE A 158 -3.28 -5.61 -9.70
CA ILE A 158 -1.90 -5.25 -9.40
C ILE A 158 -0.99 -6.06 -10.33
N LYS A 159 -0.30 -5.41 -11.26
CA LYS A 159 0.48 -6.07 -12.32
C LYS A 159 1.89 -5.52 -12.41
N LYS A 160 2.86 -6.39 -12.69
CA LYS A 160 4.20 -5.94 -13.07
C LYS A 160 4.18 -5.30 -14.45
N ASP A 161 4.74 -4.11 -14.54
CA ASP A 161 5.12 -3.47 -15.78
C ASP A 161 6.50 -4.00 -16.21
N HIS A 162 6.51 -4.80 -17.26
CA HIS A 162 7.74 -5.34 -17.82
C HIS A 162 8.48 -4.38 -18.76
N GLU A 163 7.83 -3.30 -19.20
CA GLU A 163 8.44 -2.27 -20.04
C GLU A 163 9.20 -1.25 -19.17
N ASP A 164 8.75 -1.04 -17.94
CA ASP A 164 9.37 -0.16 -16.94
C ASP A 164 10.04 -0.95 -15.80
N LEU A 165 11.05 -1.78 -16.13
CA LEU A 165 11.95 -2.46 -15.18
C LEU A 165 11.29 -3.40 -14.14
N GLY A 166 10.06 -3.86 -14.36
CA GLY A 166 9.35 -4.73 -13.41
C GLY A 166 8.64 -3.96 -12.28
N GLN A 167 8.37 -2.67 -12.48
CA GLN A 167 7.61 -1.86 -11.53
C GLN A 167 6.18 -2.37 -11.37
N TRP A 168 5.60 -2.25 -10.17
CA TRP A 168 4.21 -2.64 -9.93
C TRP A 168 3.24 -1.50 -10.24
N LYS A 169 2.22 -1.79 -11.04
CA LYS A 169 1.09 -0.89 -11.34
C LYS A 169 -0.16 -1.41 -10.66
N CYS A 170 -0.93 -0.50 -10.08
CA CYS A 170 -2.21 -0.80 -9.44
C CYS A 170 -3.33 -0.05 -10.18
N THR A 171 -4.36 -0.77 -10.59
CA THR A 171 -5.54 -0.25 -11.29
C THR A 171 -6.81 -0.76 -10.61
N CYS A 172 -7.78 0.10 -10.38
CA CYS A 172 -9.07 -0.27 -9.79
C CYS A 172 -10.19 -0.10 -10.82
N ASP A 173 -11.14 -1.03 -10.84
CA ASP A 173 -12.23 -1.00 -11.82
C ASP A 173 -13.35 -0.05 -11.37
N HIS A 174 -13.17 1.23 -11.71
CA HIS A 174 -14.18 2.21 -12.13
C HIS A 174 -13.46 3.57 -12.26
N GLU A 175 -13.30 4.00 -13.51
CA GLU A 175 -12.40 5.06 -13.97
C GLU A 175 -10.92 4.66 -13.96
N ASN A 176 -10.20 5.05 -15.02
CA ASN A 176 -8.79 4.76 -15.27
C ASN A 176 -7.84 5.43 -14.25
N ASN A 177 -8.06 5.24 -12.95
CA ASN A 177 -7.20 5.71 -11.88
C ASN A 177 -5.97 4.79 -11.83
N THR A 178 -4.99 5.14 -12.65
CA THR A 178 -3.65 4.57 -12.57
C THR A 178 -2.98 5.19 -11.35
N ILE A 179 -2.78 4.41 -10.28
CA ILE A 179 -1.89 4.82 -9.20
C ILE A 179 -0.47 4.61 -9.70
N VAL A 180 0.15 5.68 -10.21
CA VAL A 180 1.59 5.69 -10.52
C VAL A 180 2.32 5.97 -9.22
N VAL A 181 2.97 4.95 -8.66
CA VAL A 181 3.89 5.16 -7.53
C VAL A 181 5.17 5.77 -8.11
N GLU A 182 5.31 7.09 -8.02
CA GLU A 182 6.47 7.83 -8.50
C GLU A 182 7.79 7.16 -8.08
N SER A 183 8.73 7.09 -9.01
CA SER A 183 10.10 6.70 -8.75
C SER A 183 10.75 7.76 -7.87
N VAL A 184 10.88 7.49 -6.58
CA VAL A 184 11.92 8.16 -5.80
C VAL A 184 13.20 7.38 -6.07
N GLU A 185 14.03 7.90 -6.99
CA GLU A 185 15.42 7.50 -7.08
C GLU A 185 16.05 7.76 -5.71
N VAL A 186 16.36 6.68 -4.99
CA VAL A 186 17.24 6.77 -3.83
C VAL A 186 18.65 6.85 -4.41
N GLU A 187 19.24 8.04 -4.39
CA GLU A 187 20.65 8.23 -4.71
C GLU A 187 21.49 7.28 -3.85
N MET A 188 22.18 6.35 -4.52
CA MET A 188 23.22 5.55 -3.89
C MET A 188 24.51 6.37 -3.85
N PHE A 189 24.86 6.92 -2.68
CA PHE A 189 26.21 7.37 -2.35
C PHE A 189 26.62 6.92 -0.96
#